data_AF-A0A060BZL0-F1
#
_entry.id   AF-A0A060BZL0-F1
#
_cell.length_a   1.000
_cell.length_b   1.000
_cell.length_c   1.000
_cell.angle_alpha   90.00
_cell.angle_beta   90.00
_cell.angle_gamma   90.00
#
_symmetry.space_group_name_H-M   'P 1'
#
loop_
_entity.id
_entity.type
_entity.pdbx_description
1 polymer ?
#
loop_
_entity_poly.entity_id
_entity_poly.type
_entity_poly.pdbx_seq_one_letter_code
_entity_poly.pdbx_strand_id
1 'polypeptide(L)'
;MKVLSVASELFPLIKTGGLADVAGALPLALKPHGIATKTLIPAYPSVLQAVGKTVKKAELGPLFGEAATVLEAQHQGLDILLLHVPAFFDRSGGP
;
A
#
# COMPACT_ATOMS: atom_id res chain seq x y z
N MET A 1 -5.61 -0.76 19.54
CA MET A 1 -4.59 0.24 19.10
C MET A 1 -4.70 0.41 17.58
N LYS A 2 -4.33 1.56 17.01
CA LYS A 2 -4.30 1.78 15.55
C LYS A 2 -2.86 1.99 15.09
N VAL A 3 -2.43 1.24 14.07
CA VAL A 3 -1.06 1.27 13.52
C VAL A 3 -1.12 1.55 12.02
N LEU A 4 -0.22 2.41 11.56
CA LEU A 4 0.10 2.57 10.14
C LEU A 4 1.46 1.91 9.88
N SER A 5 1.45 0.80 9.17
CA SER A 5 2.67 0.19 8.62
C SER A 5 3.00 0.89 7.31
N VAL A 6 4.27 1.23 7.07
CA VAL A 6 4.71 1.86 5.82
C VAL A 6 5.84 1.02 5.24
N ALA A 7 5.70 0.59 3.99
CA ALA A 7 6.65 -0.28 3.32
C ALA A 7 6.72 0.03 1.82
N SER A 8 7.81 -0.35 1.18
CA SER A 8 7.93 -0.29 -0.29
C SER A 8 7.28 -1.48 -0.99
N GLU A 9 7.03 -2.58 -0.27
CA GLU A 9 6.50 -3.83 -0.81
C GLU A 9 5.54 -4.54 0.15
N LEU A 10 4.64 -5.36 -0.41
CA LEU A 10 3.55 -6.03 0.32
C LEU A 10 3.12 -7.30 -0.42
N PHE A 11 3.32 -8.47 0.18
CA PHE A 11 2.84 -9.72 -0.40
C PHE A 11 1.32 -9.85 -0.23
N PRO A 12 0.56 -10.33 -1.25
CA PRO A 12 1.01 -10.86 -2.54
C PRO A 12 1.05 -9.85 -3.69
N LEU A 13 0.92 -8.55 -3.40
CA LEU A 13 0.73 -7.52 -4.43
C LEU A 13 2.04 -7.15 -5.14
N ILE A 14 3.12 -6.98 -4.38
CA ILE A 14 4.43 -6.66 -4.93
C ILE A 14 5.52 -7.14 -3.97
N LYS A 15 6.54 -7.80 -4.52
CA LYS A 15 7.59 -8.47 -3.75
C LYS A 15 8.92 -8.49 -4.50
N THR A 16 9.96 -8.02 -3.84
CA THR A 16 11.37 -8.20 -4.21
C THR A 16 12.10 -9.06 -3.20
N GLY A 17 11.73 -9.01 -1.92
CA GLY A 17 12.41 -9.74 -0.86
C GLY A 17 11.52 -10.11 0.32
N GLY A 18 12.15 -10.31 1.49
CA GLY A 18 11.46 -10.74 2.72
C GLY A 18 10.66 -9.65 3.42
N LEU A 19 10.86 -8.37 3.07
CA LEU A 19 10.07 -7.27 3.64
C LEU A 19 8.59 -7.42 3.27
N ALA A 20 8.28 -7.79 2.03
CA ALA A 20 6.92 -8.00 1.56
C ALA A 20 6.17 -9.07 2.36
N ASP A 21 6.88 -10.14 2.78
CA ASP A 21 6.28 -11.22 3.56
C ASP A 21 5.87 -10.73 4.94
N VAL A 22 6.75 -9.99 5.60
CA VAL A 22 6.47 -9.42 6.92
C VAL A 22 5.35 -8.38 6.82
N ALA A 23 5.43 -7.47 5.83
CA ALA A 23 4.43 -6.43 5.62
C ALA A 23 3.03 -7.00 5.30
N GLY A 24 2.96 -8.19 4.66
CA GLY A 24 1.72 -8.88 4.35
C GLY A 24 1.19 -9.75 5.48
N ALA A 25 2.06 -10.46 6.20
CA ALA A 25 1.64 -11.40 7.24
C ALA A 25 1.36 -10.70 8.59
N LEU A 26 2.17 -9.70 8.96
CA LEU A 26 2.09 -9.08 10.29
C LEU A 26 0.74 -8.40 10.58
N PRO A 27 0.11 -7.64 9.65
CA PRO A 27 -1.20 -7.04 9.90
C PRO A 27 -2.26 -8.07 10.27
N LEU A 28 -2.26 -9.23 9.59
CA LEU A 28 -3.19 -10.33 9.85
C LEU A 28 -2.93 -10.98 11.21
N ALA A 29 -1.65 -11.17 11.56
CA ALA A 29 -1.24 -11.73 12.85
C ALA A 29 -1.57 -10.81 14.04
N LEU A 30 -1.55 -9.48 13.84
CA LEU A 30 -1.87 -8.49 14.87
C LEU A 30 -3.38 -8.32 15.10
N LYS A 31 -4.22 -8.64 14.12
CA LYS A 31 -5.67 -8.43 14.17
C LYS A 31 -6.36 -9.18 15.35
N PRO A 32 -6.04 -10.45 15.66
CA PRO A 32 -6.57 -11.15 16.83
C PRO A 32 -6.22 -10.49 18.18
N HIS A 33 -5.15 -9.68 18.23
CA HIS A 33 -4.72 -8.95 19.42
C HIS A 33 -5.37 -7.55 19.55
N GLY A 34 -6.40 -7.25 18.73
CA GLY A 34 -7.10 -5.96 18.80
C GLY A 34 -6.28 -4.77 18.26
N ILE A 35 -5.28 -5.06 17.43
CA ILE A 35 -4.45 -4.05 16.77
C ILE A 35 -4.94 -3.91 15.33
N ALA A 36 -5.56 -2.76 15.04
CA ALA A 36 -6.03 -2.43 13.70
C ALA A 36 -4.87 -1.82 12.91
N THR A 37 -4.49 -2.45 11.81
CA THR A 37 -3.34 -2.04 11.00
C THR A 37 -3.79 -1.67 9.60
N LYS A 38 -3.33 -0.52 9.10
CA LYS A 38 -3.32 -0.21 7.67
C LYS A 38 -1.89 -0.25 7.16
N THR A 39 -1.68 -0.73 5.95
CA THR A 39 -0.37 -0.71 5.31
C THR A 39 -0.35 0.29 4.16
N LEU A 40 0.53 1.29 4.22
CA LEU A 40 0.81 2.23 3.13
C LEU A 40 1.95 1.70 2.26
N ILE A 41 1.68 1.55 0.96
CA ILE A 41 2.68 1.21 -0.05
C ILE A 41 2.55 2.13 -1.29
N PRO A 42 3.55 2.20 -2.17
CA PRO A 42 3.40 2.89 -3.45
C PRO A 42 2.33 2.24 -4.34
N ALA A 43 1.59 3.06 -5.07
CA ALA A 43 0.57 2.62 -6.01
C ALA A 43 1.17 2.17 -7.36
N TYR A 44 2.01 1.14 -7.37
CA TYR A 44 2.54 0.59 -8.61
C TYR A 44 1.43 0.06 -9.54
N PRO A 45 1.60 0.05 -10.87
CA PRO A 45 0.60 -0.43 -11.81
C PRO A 45 0.10 -1.86 -11.51
N SER A 46 1.01 -2.78 -11.16
CA SER A 46 0.67 -4.16 -10.77
C SER A 46 -0.18 -4.23 -9.50
N VAL A 47 0.11 -3.36 -8.52
CA VAL A 47 -0.64 -3.25 -7.27
C VAL A 47 -2.05 -2.74 -7.56
N LEU A 48 -2.19 -1.65 -8.33
CA LEU A 48 -3.48 -1.08 -8.72
C LEU A 48 -4.34 -2.11 -9.47
N GLN A 49 -3.74 -2.86 -10.40
CA GLN A 49 -4.42 -3.93 -11.12
C GLN A 49 -4.92 -5.04 -10.18
N ALA A 50 -4.09 -5.45 -9.21
CA ALA A 50 -4.41 -6.55 -8.30
C ALA A 50 -5.44 -6.17 -7.23
N VAL A 51 -5.45 -4.93 -6.74
CA VAL A 51 -6.46 -4.46 -5.76
C VAL A 51 -7.80 -4.09 -6.39
N GLY A 52 -7.81 -3.76 -7.68
CA GLY A 52 -9.01 -3.40 -8.42
C GLY A 52 -9.62 -2.08 -7.95
N LYS A 53 -10.75 -2.13 -7.24
CA LYS A 53 -11.47 -0.93 -6.82
C LYS A 53 -10.74 -0.19 -5.70
N THR A 54 -10.55 1.11 -5.88
CA THR A 54 -9.94 1.99 -4.91
C THR A 54 -10.85 3.17 -4.58
N VAL A 55 -10.67 3.77 -3.40
CA VAL A 55 -11.37 4.98 -2.96
C VAL A 55 -10.34 6.07 -2.66
N LYS A 56 -10.49 7.25 -3.26
CA LYS A 56 -9.63 8.41 -2.93
C LYS A 56 -9.94 8.87 -1.50
N LYS A 57 -8.91 8.93 -0.64
CA LYS A 57 -9.04 9.35 0.77
C LYS A 57 -8.49 10.73 1.03
N ALA A 58 -7.43 11.10 0.34
CA ALA A 58 -6.81 12.40 0.48
C ALA A 58 -6.10 12.80 -0.81
N GLU A 59 -6.03 14.10 -1.04
CA GLU A 59 -5.01 14.71 -1.88
C GLU A 59 -3.91 15.21 -0.93
N LEU A 60 -2.69 14.83 -1.22
CA LEU A 60 -1.52 15.41 -0.59
C LEU A 60 -1.10 16.60 -1.46
N GLY A 61 -0.62 17.66 -0.83
CA GLY A 61 0.09 18.72 -1.56
C GLY A 61 1.25 18.14 -2.38
N PRO A 62 1.84 18.93 -3.29
CA PRO A 62 2.86 18.43 -4.19
C PRO A 62 4.02 17.79 -3.42
N LEU A 63 4.27 16.50 -3.68
CA LEU A 63 5.40 15.78 -3.11
C LEU A 63 6.54 15.85 -4.12
N PHE A 64 7.59 16.60 -3.79
CA PHE A 64 8.72 16.86 -4.68
C PHE A 64 8.29 17.45 -6.05
N GLY A 65 7.24 18.28 -6.04
CA GLY A 65 6.69 18.91 -7.25
C GLY A 65 5.59 18.10 -7.95
N GLU A 66 5.35 16.86 -7.54
CA GLU A 66 4.39 15.97 -8.20
C GLU A 66 3.08 15.84 -7.43
N ALA A 67 1.96 15.74 -8.16
CA ALA A 67 0.65 15.54 -7.57
C ALA A 67 0.57 14.17 -6.87
N ALA A 68 0.10 14.17 -5.63
CA ALA A 68 0.07 12.97 -4.81
C ALA A 68 -1.32 12.75 -4.22
N THR A 69 -1.83 11.52 -4.33
CA THR A 69 -3.10 11.13 -3.71
C THR A 69 -2.93 9.88 -2.86
N VAL A 70 -3.73 9.78 -1.81
CA VAL A 70 -3.85 8.56 -1.02
C VAL A 70 -5.12 7.85 -1.43
N LEU A 71 -4.97 6.65 -1.97
CA LEU A 71 -6.08 5.75 -2.28
C LEU A 71 -6.19 4.69 -1.18
N GLU A 72 -7.39 4.18 -0.96
CA GLU A 72 -7.67 3.08 -0.05
C GLU A 72 -8.25 1.90 -0.81
N ALA A 73 -7.80 0.69 -0.45
CA ALA A 73 -8.29 -0.56 -0.98
C ALA A 73 -8.26 -1.66 0.09
N GLN A 74 -9.01 -2.73 -0.16
CA GLN A 74 -8.93 -3.96 0.60
C GLN A 74 -8.50 -5.11 -0.32
N HIS A 75 -7.58 -5.94 0.16
CA HIS A 75 -7.12 -7.11 -0.58
C HIS A 75 -6.76 -8.23 0.38
N GLN A 76 -7.38 -9.40 0.22
CA GLN A 76 -7.11 -10.60 1.03
C GLN A 76 -7.11 -10.37 2.55
N GLY A 77 -8.04 -9.55 3.04
CA GLY A 77 -8.16 -9.22 4.47
C GLY A 77 -7.20 -8.14 4.98
N LEU A 78 -6.36 -7.58 4.12
CA LEU A 78 -5.51 -6.43 4.39
C LEU A 78 -6.24 -5.12 4.07
N ASP A 79 -6.13 -4.14 4.98
CA ASP A 79 -6.52 -2.76 4.74
C ASP A 79 -5.30 -1.98 4.23
N ILE A 80 -5.38 -1.45 3.01
CA ILE A 80 -4.22 -0.91 2.29
C ILE A 80 -4.47 0.54 1.92
N LEU A 81 -3.45 1.37 2.16
CA LEU A 81 -3.34 2.70 1.59
C LEU A 81 -2.31 2.67 0.47
N LEU A 82 -2.62 3.32 -0.64
CA LEU A 82 -1.75 3.40 -1.81
C LEU A 82 -1.34 4.86 -2.00
N LEU A 83 -0.04 5.13 -1.93
CA LEU A 83 0.52 6.42 -2.28
C LEU A 83 0.61 6.50 -3.80
N HIS A 84 -0.33 7.21 -4.41
CA HIS A 84 -0.44 7.34 -5.85
C HIS A 84 0.19 8.65 -6.31
N VAL A 85 1.40 8.50 -6.85
CA VAL A 85 2.19 9.57 -7.50
C VAL A 85 2.66 9.00 -8.84
N PRO A 86 1.86 9.12 -9.92
CA PRO A 86 2.18 8.48 -11.21
C PRO A 86 3.59 8.78 -11.72
N ALA A 87 4.05 10.03 -11.58
CA ALA A 87 5.39 10.43 -11.99
C ALA A 87 6.53 9.62 -11.33
N PHE A 88 6.31 9.01 -10.15
CA PHE A 88 7.31 8.19 -9.46
C PHE A 88 7.09 6.68 -9.62
N PHE A 89 5.84 6.25 -9.78
CA PHE A 89 5.48 4.83 -9.67
C PHE A 89 4.88 4.23 -10.95
N ASP A 90 4.42 5.04 -11.91
CA ASP A 90 3.88 4.57 -13.19
C ASP A 90 5.01 4.23 -14.17
N ARG A 91 5.72 3.15 -13.85
CA ARG A 91 6.81 2.61 -14.66
C ARG A 91 6.72 1.09 -14.72
N SER A 92 7.19 0.52 -15.82
CA SER A 92 7.35 -0.92 -15.96
C SER A 92 8.51 -1.43 -15.09
N GLY A 93 8.36 -2.60 -14.49
CA GLY A 93 9.38 -3.26 -13.66
C GLY A 93 8.97 -3.42 -12.21
N GLY A 94 9.88 -3.96 -11.40
CA GLY A 94 9.71 -3.99 -9.93
C GLY A 94 10.02 -2.65 -9.27
N PRO A 95 9.85 -2.57 -7.93
CA PRO A 95 10.39 -1.47 -7.12
C PRO A 95 11.86 -1.18 -7.43
#